data_AF-A0A5K1URV3-F1
#
_entry.id   AF-A0A5K1URV3-F1
#
_cell.length_a   1.000
_cell.length_b   1.000
_cell.length_c   1.000
_cell.angle_alpha   90.00
_cell.angle_beta   90.00
_cell.angle_gamma   90.00
#
_symmetry.space_group_name_H-M   'P 1'
#
loop_
_entity.id
_entity.type
_entity.pdbx_description
1 polymer ?
#
loop_
_entity_poly.entity_id
_entity_poly.type
_entity_poly.pdbx_seq_one_letter_code
_entity_poly.pdbx_strand_id
1 'polypeptide(L)'
;MENTAAHLRLLKINHGAVRRLFKELTYYEKEEEELRNKMNFLQDENKSAAEITRAQEMFKETERVVPHIKSSLQVSLKKVCDIIYEHFSDVLQINDRKIQFSASHSEDTLKEVLSTHYEEICKEVDGLNETFGKVLLHIKQDALPVCTAAPSAPIPVTCVDI
;
A
#
# COMPACT_ATOMS: atom_id res chain seq x y z
N MET A 1 20.48 4.16 -15.63
CA MET A 1 19.06 3.88 -15.34
C MET A 1 18.23 4.39 -16.51
N GLU A 2 17.66 3.51 -17.32
CA GLU A 2 16.86 3.94 -18.47
C GLU A 2 15.50 4.48 -17.95
N ASN A 3 15.14 5.71 -18.34
CA ASN A 3 13.85 6.34 -18.05
C ASN A 3 13.45 6.55 -16.56
N THR A 4 14.35 7.13 -15.75
CA THR A 4 14.10 7.53 -14.36
C THR A 4 12.81 8.34 -14.18
N ALA A 5 12.49 9.24 -15.11
CA ALA A 5 11.28 10.05 -15.08
C ALA A 5 9.99 9.21 -15.10
N ALA A 6 9.91 8.22 -15.99
CA ALA A 6 8.74 7.35 -16.09
C ALA A 6 8.59 6.44 -14.86
N HIS A 7 9.71 5.88 -14.37
CA HIS A 7 9.70 5.05 -13.16
C HIS A 7 9.30 5.86 -11.92
N LEU A 8 9.76 7.11 -11.79
CA LEU A 8 9.37 8.00 -10.71
C LEU A 8 7.87 8.32 -10.78
N ARG A 9 7.34 8.59 -11.98
CA ARG A 9 5.90 8.78 -12.17
C ARG A 9 5.10 7.54 -11.76
N LEU A 10 5.56 6.35 -12.15
CA LEU A 10 4.93 5.08 -11.78
C LEU A 10 4.93 4.88 -10.26
N LEU A 11 6.03 5.19 -9.58
CA LEU A 11 6.15 5.13 -8.13
C LEU A 11 5.14 6.07 -7.45
N LYS A 12 5.09 7.35 -7.88
CA LYS A 12 4.16 8.37 -7.36
C LYS A 12 2.68 7.97 -7.50
N ILE A 13 2.32 7.36 -8.63
CA ILE A 13 0.95 6.88 -8.87
C ILE A 13 0.57 5.79 -7.86
N ASN A 14 1.46 4.82 -7.64
CA ASN A 14 1.21 3.69 -6.74
C ASN A 14 1.28 4.11 -5.26
N HIS A 15 2.16 5.03 -4.90
CA HIS A 15 2.12 5.69 -3.58
C HIS A 15 0.78 6.39 -3.35
N GLY A 16 0.28 7.11 -4.35
CA GLY A 16 -1.04 7.73 -4.31
C GLY A 16 -2.18 6.72 -4.11
N ALA A 17 -2.07 5.51 -4.68
CA ALA A 17 -3.03 4.44 -4.49
C ALA A 17 -3.04 3.93 -3.04
N VAL A 18 -1.86 3.66 -2.46
CA VAL A 18 -1.73 3.30 -1.03
C VAL A 18 -2.38 4.36 -0.13
N ARG A 19 -2.10 5.65 -0.37
CA ARG A 19 -2.67 6.75 0.42
C ARG A 19 -4.19 6.80 0.36
N ARG A 20 -4.79 6.55 -0.82
CA ARG A 20 -6.25 6.54 -1.00
C ARG A 20 -6.88 5.34 -0.31
N LEU A 21 -6.35 4.13 -0.55
CA LEU A 21 -6.83 2.91 0.08
C LEU A 21 -6.72 2.96 1.60
N PHE A 22 -5.65 3.56 2.13
CA PHE A 22 -5.49 3.72 3.58
C PHE A 22 -6.55 4.65 4.18
N LYS A 23 -6.83 5.79 3.53
CA LYS A 23 -7.91 6.70 3.96
C LYS A 23 -9.27 6.00 3.92
N GLU A 24 -9.55 5.26 2.85
CA GLU A 24 -10.77 4.50 2.69
C GLU A 24 -10.93 3.45 3.80
N LEU A 25 -9.87 2.68 4.10
CA LEU A 25 -9.86 1.71 5.18
C LEU A 25 -10.21 2.37 6.52
N THR A 26 -9.51 3.47 6.86
CA THR A 26 -9.74 4.16 8.14
C THR A 26 -11.13 4.76 8.25
N TYR A 27 -11.75 5.14 7.12
CA TYR A 27 -13.11 5.64 7.09
C TYR A 27 -14.12 4.52 7.38
N TYR A 28 -14.01 3.39 6.67
CA TYR A 28 -14.95 2.29 6.82
C TYR A 28 -14.83 1.56 8.15
N GLU A 29 -13.63 1.45 8.73
CA GLU A 29 -13.47 0.91 10.08
C GLU A 29 -14.13 1.81 11.14
N LYS A 30 -14.06 3.13 10.97
CA LYS A 30 -14.76 4.07 11.85
C LYS A 30 -16.28 3.95 11.68
N GLU A 31 -16.76 3.84 10.45
CA GLU A 31 -18.19 3.62 10.17
C GLU A 31 -18.69 2.30 10.78
N GLU A 32 -17.88 1.23 10.67
CA GLU A 32 -18.18 -0.05 11.30
C GLU A 32 -18.31 0.07 12.82
N GLU A 33 -17.37 0.79 13.47
CA GLU A 33 -17.42 1.06 14.91
C GLU A 33 -18.67 1.85 15.31
N GLU A 34 -19.01 2.91 14.58
CA GLU A 34 -20.19 3.73 14.83
C GLU A 34 -21.49 2.92 14.69
N LEU A 35 -21.59 2.06 13.66
CA LEU A 35 -22.74 1.19 13.44
C LEU A 35 -22.85 0.10 14.52
N ARG A 36 -21.72 -0.47 14.95
CA ARG A 36 -21.66 -1.44 16.06
C ARG A 36 -22.17 -0.82 17.36
N ASN A 37 -21.70 0.38 17.69
CA ASN A 37 -22.14 1.11 18.88
C ASN A 37 -23.63 1.45 18.82
N LYS A 38 -24.12 1.86 17.64
CA LYS A 38 -25.55 2.13 17.42
C LYS A 38 -26.40 0.87 17.60
N MET A 39 -25.96 -0.29 17.10
CA MET A 39 -26.66 -1.55 17.30
C MET A 39 -26.77 -1.93 18.78
N ASN A 40 -25.68 -1.82 19.53
CA ASN A 40 -25.67 -2.11 20.98
C ASN A 40 -26.68 -1.21 21.71
N PHE A 41 -26.65 0.09 21.42
CA PHE A 41 -27.59 1.05 22.00
C PHE A 41 -29.06 0.73 21.68
N LEU A 42 -29.36 0.36 20.43
CA LEU A 42 -30.74 0.00 20.02
C LEU A 42 -31.24 -1.28 20.70
N GLN A 43 -30.35 -2.23 20.97
CA GLN A 43 -30.67 -3.46 21.72
C GLN A 43 -30.92 -3.16 23.20
N ASP A 44 -30.12 -2.27 23.80
CA ASP A 44 -30.25 -1.88 25.21
C ASP A 44 -31.54 -1.07 25.47
N GLU A 45 -31.96 -0.22 24.54
CA GLU A 45 -33.18 0.60 24.67
C GLU A 45 -34.49 -0.13 24.30
N ASN A 46 -34.46 -1.44 24.00
CA ASN A 46 -35.63 -2.20 23.51
C ASN A 46 -36.37 -1.49 22.34
N LYS A 47 -35.62 -0.92 21.40
CA LYS A 47 -36.19 -0.24 20.22
C LYS A 47 -36.92 -1.21 19.29
N SER A 48 -37.65 -0.67 18.32
CA SER A 48 -38.46 -1.48 17.43
C SER A 48 -37.58 -2.45 16.61
N ALA A 49 -38.09 -3.67 16.38
CA ALA A 49 -37.40 -4.68 15.59
C ALA A 49 -37.01 -4.18 14.18
N ALA A 50 -37.83 -3.31 13.59
CA ALA A 50 -37.55 -2.71 12.29
C ALA A 50 -36.31 -1.78 12.30
N GLU A 51 -36.08 -1.04 13.38
CA GLU A 51 -34.88 -0.20 13.52
C GLU A 51 -33.61 -1.03 13.71
N ILE A 52 -33.70 -2.11 14.48
CA ILE A 52 -32.59 -3.05 14.71
C ILE A 52 -32.21 -3.75 13.40
N THR A 53 -33.18 -4.26 12.64
CA THR A 53 -32.93 -4.93 11.36
C THR A 53 -32.23 -3.99 10.36
N ARG A 54 -32.69 -2.74 10.22
CA ARG A 54 -32.04 -1.77 9.33
C ARG A 54 -30.60 -1.48 9.73
N ALA A 55 -30.33 -1.31 11.03
CA ALA A 55 -28.98 -1.10 11.52
C ALA A 55 -28.08 -2.33 11.27
N GLN A 56 -28.61 -3.54 11.44
CA GLN A 56 -27.90 -4.79 11.14
C GLN A 56 -27.58 -4.95 9.65
N GLU A 57 -28.48 -4.58 8.76
CA GLU A 57 -28.26 -4.64 7.31
C GLU A 57 -27.13 -3.68 6.89
N MET A 58 -27.16 -2.44 7.37
CA MET A 58 -26.08 -1.46 7.13
C MET A 58 -24.73 -1.92 7.68
N PHE A 59 -24.74 -2.48 8.90
CA PHE A 59 -23.54 -3.02 9.53
C PHE A 59 -22.93 -4.16 8.70
N LYS A 60 -23.76 -5.14 8.28
CA LYS A 60 -23.30 -6.27 7.45
C LYS A 60 -22.72 -5.83 6.11
N GLU A 61 -23.24 -4.77 5.51
CA GLU A 61 -22.68 -4.25 4.27
C GLU A 61 -21.29 -3.64 4.51
N THR A 62 -21.16 -2.82 5.54
CA THR A 62 -19.90 -2.18 5.93
C THR A 62 -18.83 -3.23 6.30
N GLU A 63 -19.21 -4.25 7.08
CA GLU A 63 -18.34 -5.35 7.52
C GLU A 63 -17.74 -6.14 6.34
N ARG A 64 -18.43 -6.22 5.20
CA ARG A 64 -17.92 -6.91 3.99
C ARG A 64 -16.87 -6.10 3.24
N VAL A 65 -16.91 -4.78 3.33
CA VAL A 65 -16.04 -3.88 2.56
C VAL A 65 -14.66 -3.78 3.20
N VAL A 66 -14.57 -3.74 4.53
CA VAL A 66 -13.31 -3.58 5.27
C VAL A 66 -12.24 -4.63 4.88
N PRO A 67 -12.53 -5.95 4.84
CA PRO A 67 -11.56 -6.97 4.43
C PRO A 67 -11.08 -6.78 2.99
N HIS A 68 -11.97 -6.35 2.09
CA HIS A 68 -11.64 -6.13 0.69
C HIS A 68 -10.66 -4.96 0.53
N ILE A 69 -10.91 -3.83 1.19
CA ILE A 69 -10.00 -2.69 1.17
C ILE A 69 -8.66 -3.06 1.79
N LYS A 70 -8.66 -3.80 2.91
CA LYS A 70 -7.42 -4.24 3.57
C LYS A 70 -6.57 -5.12 2.63
N SER A 71 -7.18 -6.06 1.92
CA SER A 71 -6.50 -6.87 0.91
C SER A 71 -5.94 -6.01 -0.23
N SER A 72 -6.74 -5.07 -0.75
CA SER A 72 -6.32 -4.15 -1.80
C SER A 72 -5.15 -3.25 -1.36
N LEU A 73 -5.16 -2.79 -0.11
CA LEU A 73 -4.08 -2.01 0.48
C LEU A 73 -2.77 -2.83 0.53
N GLN A 74 -2.83 -4.10 0.96
CA GLN A 74 -1.67 -4.98 0.98
C GLN A 74 -1.09 -5.23 -0.42
N VAL A 75 -1.96 -5.46 -1.41
CA VAL A 75 -1.54 -5.59 -2.83
C VAL A 75 -0.87 -4.31 -3.31
N SER A 76 -1.44 -3.14 -2.99
CA SER A 76 -0.87 -1.85 -3.39
C SER A 76 0.48 -1.56 -2.71
N LEU A 77 0.63 -1.89 -1.41
CA LEU A 77 1.91 -1.82 -0.70
C LEU A 77 2.97 -2.68 -1.38
N LYS A 78 2.62 -3.94 -1.69
CA LYS A 78 3.53 -4.85 -2.38
C LYS A 78 3.93 -4.27 -3.74
N LYS A 79 2.98 -3.72 -4.50
CA LYS A 79 3.27 -3.15 -5.82
C LYS A 79 4.25 -1.97 -5.75
N VAL A 80 4.14 -1.11 -4.74
CA VAL A 80 5.13 -0.03 -4.52
C VAL A 80 6.51 -0.62 -4.23
N CYS A 81 6.58 -1.63 -3.38
CA CYS A 81 7.86 -2.29 -3.07
C CYS A 81 8.46 -2.97 -4.32
N ASP A 82 7.64 -3.68 -5.12
CA ASP A 82 8.05 -4.29 -6.38
C ASP A 82 8.63 -3.23 -7.35
N ILE A 83 7.99 -2.06 -7.50
CA ILE A 83 8.49 -0.95 -8.34
C ILE A 83 9.88 -0.48 -7.88
N ILE A 84 10.09 -0.38 -6.57
CA ILE A 84 11.39 0.03 -6.01
C ILE A 84 12.46 -1.02 -6.33
N TYR A 85 12.15 -2.30 -6.14
CA TYR A 85 13.08 -3.39 -6.47
C TYR A 85 13.39 -3.47 -7.97
N GLU A 86 12.38 -3.32 -8.83
CA GLU A 86 12.51 -3.46 -10.29
C GLU A 86 13.25 -2.27 -10.93
N HIS A 87 13.05 -1.05 -10.43
CA HIS A 87 13.50 0.16 -11.12
C HIS A 87 14.48 1.04 -10.34
N PHE A 88 14.58 0.85 -9.03
CA PHE A 88 15.37 1.70 -8.14
C PHE A 88 16.33 0.92 -7.24
N SER A 89 16.49 -0.39 -7.41
CA SER A 89 17.33 -1.25 -6.55
C SER A 89 18.81 -0.85 -6.53
N ASP A 90 19.29 -0.17 -7.57
CA ASP A 90 20.64 0.38 -7.60
C ASP A 90 20.83 1.48 -6.53
N VAL A 91 19.79 2.29 -6.28
CA VAL A 91 19.88 3.53 -5.48
C VAL A 91 19.04 3.52 -4.22
N LEU A 92 18.03 2.64 -4.12
CA LEU A 92 17.12 2.49 -2.99
C LEU A 92 17.16 1.06 -2.46
N GLN A 93 16.97 0.93 -1.14
CA GLN A 93 16.86 -0.33 -0.44
C GLN A 93 15.62 -0.29 0.46
N ILE A 94 14.94 -1.43 0.57
CA ILE A 94 13.82 -1.61 1.49
C ILE A 94 14.30 -2.44 2.67
N ASN A 95 14.31 -1.84 3.85
CA ASN A 95 14.46 -2.54 5.11
C ASN A 95 13.06 -2.85 5.68
N ASP A 96 12.99 -3.65 6.75
CA ASP A 96 11.73 -4.15 7.33
C ASP A 96 10.61 -3.10 7.41
N ARG A 97 10.92 -1.83 7.71
CA ARG A 97 9.89 -0.79 7.91
C ARG A 97 10.02 0.44 7.03
N LYS A 98 11.12 0.59 6.29
CA LYS A 98 11.47 1.86 5.64
C LYS A 98 12.25 1.66 4.34
N ILE A 99 12.08 2.62 3.44
CA ILE A 99 12.88 2.79 2.24
C ILE A 99 14.02 3.76 2.55
N GLN A 100 15.23 3.41 2.15
CA GLN A 100 16.42 4.23 2.35
C GLN A 100 17.25 4.26 1.07
N PHE A 101 18.06 5.30 0.89
CA PHE A 101 19.06 5.29 -0.17
C PHE A 101 20.15 4.27 0.15
N SER A 102 20.65 3.61 -0.90
CA SER A 102 21.69 2.60 -0.79
C SER A 102 22.97 3.20 -0.20
N ALA A 103 23.50 2.59 0.87
CA ALA A 103 24.76 3.01 1.49
C ALA A 103 25.98 2.82 0.57
N SER A 104 25.84 2.10 -0.54
CA SER A 104 26.90 1.91 -1.53
C SER A 104 27.15 3.14 -2.41
N HIS A 105 26.30 4.16 -2.34
CA HIS A 105 26.43 5.38 -3.14
C HIS A 105 26.70 6.58 -2.23
N SER A 106 27.64 7.44 -2.62
CA SER A 106 27.74 8.77 -2.01
C SER A 106 26.59 9.66 -2.49
N GLU A 107 26.34 10.76 -1.78
CA GLU A 107 25.33 11.73 -2.20
C GLU A 107 25.62 12.30 -3.60
N ASP A 108 26.90 12.56 -3.91
CA ASP A 108 27.30 13.06 -5.23
C ASP A 108 27.01 12.04 -6.33
N THR A 109 27.26 10.75 -6.08
CA THR A 109 26.93 9.68 -7.03
C THR A 109 25.41 9.56 -7.21
N LEU A 110 24.61 9.70 -6.16
CA LEU A 110 23.15 9.69 -6.27
C LEU A 110 22.64 10.88 -7.10
N LYS A 111 23.20 12.07 -6.91
CA LYS A 111 22.87 13.27 -7.71
C LYS A 111 23.24 13.09 -9.17
N GLU A 112 24.34 12.42 -9.47
CA GLU A 112 24.73 12.11 -10.85
C GLU A 112 23.76 11.09 -11.49
N VAL A 113 23.49 9.98 -10.81
CA VAL A 113 22.63 8.89 -11.33
C VAL A 113 21.18 9.33 -11.49
N LEU A 114 20.65 10.08 -10.51
CA LEU A 114 19.26 10.55 -10.51
C LEU A 114 19.08 11.89 -11.21
N SER A 115 20.18 12.62 -11.44
CA SER A 115 20.22 13.88 -12.17
C SER A 115 19.15 14.86 -11.67
N THR A 116 18.35 15.43 -12.56
CA THR A 116 17.27 16.38 -12.25
C THR A 116 16.15 15.81 -11.37
N HIS A 117 16.10 14.49 -11.15
CA HIS A 117 15.06 13.84 -10.35
C HIS A 117 15.47 13.56 -8.91
N TYR A 118 16.72 13.83 -8.52
CA TYR A 118 17.23 13.54 -7.18
C TYR A 118 16.32 14.09 -6.07
N GLU A 119 16.02 15.40 -6.09
CA GLU A 119 15.19 16.03 -5.05
C GLU A 119 13.75 15.48 -5.02
N GLU A 120 13.18 15.16 -6.18
CA GLU A 120 11.84 14.58 -6.23
C GLU A 120 11.82 13.17 -5.64
N ILE A 121 12.84 12.37 -5.91
CA ILE A 121 12.98 11.03 -5.35
C ILE A 121 13.16 11.11 -3.82
N CYS A 122 13.97 12.04 -3.31
CA CYS A 122 14.11 12.24 -1.86
C CYS A 122 12.75 12.54 -1.21
N LYS A 123 12.00 13.51 -1.76
CA LYS A 123 10.65 13.85 -1.25
C LYS A 123 9.69 12.68 -1.34
N GLU A 124 9.77 11.89 -2.41
CA GLU A 124 8.91 10.72 -2.60
C GLU A 124 9.24 9.61 -1.60
N VAL A 125 10.52 9.36 -1.32
CA VAL A 125 10.98 8.39 -0.31
C VAL A 125 10.52 8.81 1.08
N ASP A 126 10.63 10.09 1.44
CA ASP A 126 10.12 10.60 2.71
C ASP A 126 8.61 10.42 2.84
N GLY A 127 7.86 10.77 1.79
CA GLY A 127 6.40 10.59 1.76
C GLY A 127 5.97 9.13 1.83
N LEU A 128 6.71 8.24 1.17
CA LEU A 128 6.49 6.79 1.25
C LEU A 128 6.72 6.28 2.67
N ASN A 129 7.83 6.66 3.31
CA ASN A 129 8.14 6.27 4.69
C ASN A 129 7.09 6.78 5.69
N GLU A 130 6.59 8.00 5.52
CA GLU A 130 5.51 8.54 6.34
C GLU A 130 4.21 7.72 6.17
N THR A 131 3.83 7.45 4.92
CA THR A 131 2.63 6.67 4.60
C THR A 131 2.73 5.24 5.11
N PHE A 132 3.86 4.58 4.85
CA PHE A 132 4.11 3.20 5.28
C PHE A 132 4.14 3.08 6.80
N GLY A 133 4.76 4.03 7.51
CA GLY A 133 4.75 4.07 8.96
C GLY A 133 3.33 4.13 9.54
N LYS A 134 2.46 4.98 8.97
CA LYS A 134 1.05 5.07 9.36
C LYS A 134 0.29 3.79 9.08
N VAL A 135 0.47 3.22 7.88
CA VAL A 135 -0.21 1.99 7.48
C VAL A 135 0.19 0.81 8.36
N LEU A 136 1.48 0.55 8.53
CA LEU A 136 2.01 -0.56 9.33
C LEU A 136 1.53 -0.49 10.78
N LEU A 137 1.56 0.71 11.38
CA LEU A 137 1.05 0.94 12.73
C LEU A 137 -0.44 0.59 12.83
N HIS A 138 -1.22 1.02 11.85
CA HIS A 138 -2.67 0.85 11.83
C HIS A 138 -3.09 -0.61 11.64
N ILE A 139 -2.49 -1.31 10.68
CA ILE A 139 -2.81 -2.72 10.40
C ILE A 139 -2.08 -3.71 11.32
N LYS A 140 -1.29 -3.20 12.30
CA LYS A 140 -0.48 -3.97 13.26
C LYS A 140 0.45 -4.96 12.59
N GLN A 141 1.10 -4.54 11.51
CA GLN A 141 2.05 -5.34 10.76
C GLN A 141 3.48 -4.90 11.09
N ASP A 142 4.35 -5.87 11.37
CA ASP A 142 5.71 -5.58 11.85
C ASP A 142 6.68 -5.15 10.75
N ALA A 143 6.40 -5.52 9.49
CA ALA A 143 7.28 -5.27 8.36
C ALA A 143 6.51 -5.09 7.04
N LEU A 144 7.14 -4.39 6.09
CA LEU A 144 6.70 -4.25 4.70
C LEU A 144 6.67 -5.62 4.00
N PRO A 145 5.84 -5.77 2.95
CA PRO A 145 5.77 -7.01 2.19
C PRO A 145 7.14 -7.41 1.64
N VAL A 146 7.54 -8.66 1.89
CA VAL A 146 8.75 -9.23 1.29
C VAL A 146 8.54 -9.29 -0.22
N CYS A 147 9.45 -8.66 -0.96
CA CYS A 147 9.46 -8.76 -2.40
C CYS A 147 10.35 -9.92 -2.79
N THR A 148 9.74 -11.02 -3.22
CA THR A 148 10.46 -12.04 -3.97
C THR A 148 10.76 -11.47 -5.35
N ALA A 149 12.03 -11.47 -5.75
CA ALA A 149 12.42 -11.17 -7.13
C ALA A 149 11.55 -11.99 -8.09
N ALA A 150 11.11 -11.38 -9.19
CA ALA A 150 10.42 -12.10 -10.25
C ALA A 150 11.27 -13.30 -10.69
N PRO A 151 10.68 -14.49 -10.92
CA PRO A 151 11.41 -15.59 -11.52
C PRO A 151 11.85 -15.14 -12.93
N SER A 152 13.13 -14.85 -13.11
CA SER A 152 13.73 -14.76 -14.43
C SER A 152 13.90 -16.19 -14.95
N ALA A 153 12.84 -16.77 -15.52
CA ALA A 153 12.96 -17.98 -16.31
C ALA A 153 12.46 -17.69 -17.72
N PRO A 154 13.28 -17.92 -18.77
CA PRO A 154 12.81 -17.83 -20.14
C PRO A 154 11.77 -18.92 -20.36
N ILE A 155 10.60 -18.55 -20.88
CA ILE A 155 9.61 -19.52 -21.34
C ILE A 155 10.27 -20.28 -22.51
N PRO A 156 10.50 -21.61 -22.41
CA PRO A 156 10.87 -22.39 -23.59
C PRO A 156 9.63 -22.45 -24.47
N VAL A 157 9.69 -21.82 -25.63
CA VAL A 157 8.69 -22.05 -26.68
C VAL A 157 8.96 -23.47 -27.20
N THR A 158 8.25 -24.46 -26.65
CA THR A 158 8.14 -25.75 -27.32
C THR A 158 7.07 -25.60 -28.39
N CYS A 159 7.51 -25.41 -29.63
CA CYS A 159 6.67 -25.67 -30.79
C CYS A 159 6.20 -27.13 -30.70
N VAL A 160 4.88 -27.32 -30.61
CA VAL A 160 4.25 -28.62 -30.79
C VAL A 160 4.02 -28.76 -32.29
N ASP A 161 4.68 -29.74 -32.88
CA ASP A 161 4.44 -30.20 -34.25
C ASP A 161 3.00 -30.75 -34.37
N ILE A 162 2.25 -30.25 -35.36
CA ILE A 162 1.12 -30.93 -36.00
C ILE A 162 1.26 -30.77 -37.51
#